data_AF-A0A061P3S2-F1
#
_entry.id   AF-A0A061P3S2-F1
#
_cell.length_a   1.000
_cell.length_b   1.000
_cell.length_c   1.000
_cell.angle_alpha   90.00
_cell.angle_beta   90.00
_cell.angle_gamma   90.00
#
_symmetry.space_group_name_H-M   'P 1'
#
loop_
_entity.id
_entity.type
_entity.pdbx_description
1 polymer ?
#
loop_
_entity_poly.entity_id
_entity_poly.type
_entity_poly.pdbx_seq_one_letter_code
_entity_poly.pdbx_strand_id
1 'polypeptide(L)'
;MSAYVLENNQAVVRSENKDVISEDERLVEAVRYGNSTALEQLINKYKNFVRAKARSYFLIGADHEDIVQEGMIGLYKAIRDFNGDKLSSFRAFAELCITRQIITAIKTATRQKHIPLNSYVSLDKPMYDEESDRTLMDVVCSSLISNPEEMLINQEELTDIELKIAKCVNLSNKYLRLYLEGQSYQEISIDLNRHVKSIDNALQRVKRKLERYVEKRYVHT
;
A
#
# COMPACT_ATOMS: atom_id res chain seq x y z
N MET A 1 52.43 -37.54 17.20
CA MET A 1 52.46 -38.68 16.28
C MET A 1 51.65 -39.83 16.92
N SER A 2 50.33 -39.73 16.87
CA SER A 2 49.41 -40.75 17.40
C SER A 2 48.10 -40.71 16.62
N ALA A 3 47.55 -41.90 16.37
CA ALA A 3 46.24 -42.22 15.79
C ALA A 3 46.06 -42.08 14.27
N TYR A 4 46.84 -42.86 13.51
CA TYR A 4 46.29 -43.62 12.39
C TYR A 4 45.38 -44.72 12.97
N VAL A 5 44.27 -45.03 12.29
CA VAL A 5 43.27 -46.07 12.56
C VAL A 5 42.15 -45.66 13.53
N LEU A 6 41.03 -45.21 12.97
CA LEU A 6 39.65 -45.65 13.30
C LEU A 6 38.73 -45.23 12.13
N GLU A 7 38.30 -46.24 11.34
CA GLU A 7 36.99 -46.36 10.66
C GLU A 7 36.61 -45.24 9.66
N ASN A 8 36.95 -45.33 8.37
CA ASN A 8 36.22 -46.14 7.37
C ASN A 8 34.84 -46.65 7.82
N ASN A 9 33.86 -45.77 8.07
CA ASN A 9 32.43 -46.10 7.89
C ASN A 9 31.44 -44.91 7.96
N GLN A 10 31.63 -43.84 7.16
CA GLN A 10 30.55 -42.85 6.95
C GLN A 10 30.31 -42.48 5.48
N ALA A 11 31.02 -43.12 4.55
CA ALA A 11 30.47 -43.34 3.21
C ALA A 11 29.57 -44.59 3.33
N VAL A 12 28.34 -44.49 2.81
CA VAL A 12 27.24 -45.48 2.86
C VAL A 12 26.29 -45.29 4.05
N VAL A 13 25.01 -45.09 3.70
CA VAL A 13 23.79 -44.97 4.52
C VAL A 13 23.39 -43.55 4.97
N ARG A 14 22.74 -42.83 4.06
CA ARG A 14 21.46 -42.06 4.24
C ARG A 14 21.35 -41.08 3.07
N SER A 15 20.39 -41.12 2.16
CA SER A 15 19.24 -42.00 1.91
C SER A 15 18.78 -41.63 0.50
N GLU A 16 18.53 -42.63 -0.32
CA GLU A 16 17.84 -42.51 -1.59
C GLU A 16 16.48 -41.82 -1.38
N ASN A 17 16.41 -40.50 -1.54
CA ASN A 17 15.15 -39.84 -1.89
C ASN A 17 15.18 -39.65 -3.40
N LYS A 18 14.84 -40.71 -4.13
CA LYS A 18 14.44 -40.57 -5.54
C LYS A 18 13.27 -39.58 -5.57
N ASP A 19 13.44 -38.54 -6.38
CA ASP A 19 12.49 -37.47 -6.63
C ASP A 19 11.09 -38.03 -6.95
N VAL A 20 10.24 -38.16 -5.93
CA VAL A 20 8.82 -38.39 -6.14
C VAL A 20 8.23 -37.04 -6.53
N ILE A 21 8.37 -36.69 -7.81
CA ILE A 21 7.70 -35.54 -8.42
C ILE A 21 6.22 -35.64 -8.05
N SER A 22 5.71 -34.63 -7.35
CA SER A 22 4.33 -34.64 -6.88
C SER A 22 3.37 -34.58 -8.08
N GLU A 23 2.14 -35.07 -7.90
CA GLU A 23 1.13 -35.03 -8.96
C GLU A 23 0.89 -33.61 -9.50
N ASP A 24 0.95 -32.60 -8.64
CA ASP A 24 0.82 -31.20 -9.06
C ASP A 24 1.97 -30.76 -9.96
N GLU A 25 3.19 -31.20 -9.67
CA GLU A 25 4.38 -30.86 -10.46
C GLU A 25 4.36 -31.57 -11.82
N ARG A 26 3.84 -32.80 -11.87
CA ARG A 26 3.58 -33.51 -13.14
C ARG A 26 2.55 -32.77 -14.01
N LEU A 27 1.47 -32.29 -13.39
CA LEU A 27 0.45 -31.50 -14.10
C LEU A 27 1.03 -30.18 -14.59
N VAL A 28 1.84 -29.49 -13.79
CA VAL A 28 2.52 -28.25 -14.20
C VAL A 28 3.43 -28.49 -15.41
N GLU A 29 4.18 -29.58 -15.40
CA GLU A 29 5.03 -29.95 -16.53
C GLU A 29 4.20 -30.26 -17.78
N ALA A 30 3.08 -30.96 -17.65
CA ALA A 30 2.15 -31.19 -18.77
C ALA A 30 1.59 -29.87 -19.35
N VAL A 31 1.29 -28.88 -18.51
CA VAL A 31 0.86 -27.54 -18.96
C VAL A 31 1.93 -26.85 -19.80
N ARG A 32 3.21 -27.05 -19.51
CA ARG A 32 4.33 -26.50 -20.30
C ARG A 32 4.38 -27.05 -21.72
N TYR A 33 3.96 -28.29 -21.90
CA TYR A 33 3.78 -28.91 -23.23
C TYR A 33 2.43 -28.56 -23.88
N GLY A 34 1.67 -27.61 -23.33
CA GLY A 34 0.43 -27.12 -23.92
C GLY A 34 -0.82 -27.93 -23.55
N ASN A 35 -0.76 -28.80 -22.53
CA ASN A 35 -1.92 -29.57 -22.09
C ASN A 35 -2.94 -28.69 -21.33
N SER A 36 -3.99 -28.28 -22.01
CA SER A 36 -5.08 -27.46 -21.44
C SER A 36 -5.88 -28.20 -20.36
N THR A 37 -6.03 -29.52 -20.46
CA THR A 37 -6.75 -30.33 -19.48
C THR A 37 -6.00 -30.35 -18.14
N ALA A 38 -4.67 -30.44 -18.18
CA ALA A 38 -3.84 -30.35 -16.97
C ALA A 38 -3.94 -28.98 -16.30
N LEU A 39 -4.03 -27.90 -17.08
CA LEU A 39 -4.24 -26.54 -16.58
C LEU A 39 -5.59 -26.44 -15.87
N GLU A 40 -6.66 -26.93 -16.50
CA GLU A 40 -8.00 -26.92 -15.91
C GLU A 40 -8.06 -27.73 -14.60
N GLN A 41 -7.40 -28.88 -14.56
CA GLN A 41 -7.29 -29.68 -13.33
C GLN A 41 -6.60 -28.92 -12.20
N LEU A 42 -5.48 -28.26 -12.46
CA LEU A 42 -4.77 -27.44 -11.47
C LEU A 42 -5.63 -26.26 -10.99
N ILE A 43 -6.27 -25.54 -11.93
CA ILE A 43 -7.16 -24.42 -11.63
C ILE A 43 -8.30 -24.88 -10.70
N ASN A 44 -8.98 -25.97 -11.05
CA ASN A 44 -10.10 -26.49 -10.26
C ASN A 44 -9.64 -27.00 -8.89
N LYS A 45 -8.49 -27.68 -8.81
CA LYS A 45 -7.91 -28.17 -7.56
C LYS A 45 -7.57 -27.03 -6.58
N TYR A 46 -7.01 -25.94 -7.10
CA TYR A 46 -6.55 -24.81 -6.27
C TYR A 46 -7.58 -23.70 -6.08
N LYS A 47 -8.73 -23.73 -6.77
CA LYS A 47 -9.79 -22.72 -6.69
C LYS A 47 -10.23 -22.42 -5.24
N ASN A 48 -10.50 -23.45 -4.45
CA ASN A 48 -10.91 -23.28 -3.05
C ASN A 48 -9.76 -22.79 -2.15
N PHE A 49 -8.52 -23.13 -2.50
CA PHE A 49 -7.34 -22.62 -1.81
C PHE A 49 -7.16 -21.13 -2.06
N VAL A 50 -7.33 -20.68 -3.31
CA VAL A 50 -7.33 -19.25 -3.66
C VAL A 50 -8.42 -18.50 -2.89
N ARG A 51 -9.65 -19.00 -2.90
CA ARG A 51 -10.75 -18.40 -2.11
C ARG A 51 -10.42 -18.32 -0.63
N ALA A 52 -9.85 -19.39 -0.07
CA ALA A 52 -9.47 -19.41 1.33
C ALA A 52 -8.42 -18.34 1.68
N LYS A 53 -7.47 -18.08 0.78
CA LYS A 53 -6.48 -17.01 0.95
C LYS A 53 -7.09 -15.62 0.75
N ALA A 54 -7.98 -15.46 -0.22
CA ALA A 54 -8.64 -14.18 -0.48
C ALA A 54 -9.48 -13.68 0.71
N ARG A 55 -10.05 -14.58 1.52
CA ARG A 55 -10.93 -14.22 2.66
C ARG A 55 -10.31 -13.27 3.68
N SER A 56 -8.98 -13.28 3.86
CA SER A 56 -8.31 -12.39 4.82
C SER A 56 -8.01 -11.00 4.26
N TYR A 57 -8.40 -10.72 3.02
CA TYR A 57 -8.12 -9.47 2.34
C TYR A 57 -9.41 -8.73 2.00
N PHE A 58 -9.31 -7.40 1.97
CA PHE A 58 -10.42 -6.51 1.65
C PHE A 58 -9.92 -5.38 0.75
N LEU A 59 -10.72 -5.03 -0.26
CA LEU A 59 -10.47 -3.92 -1.17
C LEU A 59 -11.71 -3.02 -1.18
N ILE A 60 -11.53 -1.76 -0.76
CA ILE A 60 -12.62 -0.78 -0.69
C ILE A 60 -13.15 -0.52 -2.11
N GLY A 61 -14.47 -0.65 -2.28
CA GLY A 61 -15.14 -0.43 -3.56
C GLY A 61 -15.04 -1.59 -4.55
N ALA A 62 -14.61 -2.78 -4.10
CA ALA A 62 -14.58 -4.00 -4.89
C ALA A 62 -15.23 -5.16 -4.12
N ASP A 63 -15.76 -6.12 -4.86
CA ASP A 63 -16.40 -7.31 -4.30
C ASP A 63 -15.35 -8.35 -3.89
N HIS A 64 -15.76 -9.27 -3.02
CA HIS A 64 -14.88 -10.38 -2.64
C HIS A 64 -14.41 -11.20 -3.85
N GLU A 65 -15.27 -11.36 -4.86
CA GLU A 65 -14.91 -12.09 -6.08
C GLU A 65 -13.81 -11.38 -6.88
N ASP A 66 -13.68 -10.05 -6.81
CA ASP A 66 -12.57 -9.34 -7.46
C ASP A 66 -11.22 -9.73 -6.84
N ILE A 67 -11.19 -9.88 -5.51
CA ILE A 67 -10.01 -10.33 -4.77
C ILE A 67 -9.69 -11.79 -5.13
N VAL A 68 -10.72 -12.63 -5.25
CA VAL A 68 -10.55 -14.02 -5.70
C VAL A 68 -9.96 -14.06 -7.10
N GLN A 69 -10.42 -13.22 -8.03
CA GLN A 69 -9.90 -13.16 -9.39
C GLN A 69 -8.43 -12.75 -9.44
N GLU A 70 -8.02 -11.76 -8.64
CA GLU A 70 -6.60 -11.41 -8.49
C GLU A 70 -5.79 -12.59 -7.93
N GLY A 71 -6.35 -13.33 -6.97
CA GLY A 71 -5.76 -14.57 -6.49
C GLY A 71 -5.62 -15.64 -7.59
N MET A 72 -6.62 -15.79 -8.46
CA MET A 72 -6.60 -16.73 -9.59
C MET A 72 -5.54 -16.34 -10.63
N ILE A 73 -5.35 -15.04 -10.88
CA ILE A 73 -4.24 -14.54 -11.72
C ILE A 73 -2.89 -14.92 -11.10
N GLY A 74 -2.76 -14.82 -9.77
CA GLY A 74 -1.56 -15.25 -9.05
C GLY A 74 -1.29 -16.75 -9.18
N LEU A 75 -2.33 -17.59 -9.08
CA LEU A 75 -2.25 -19.02 -9.33
C LEU A 75 -1.81 -19.32 -10.77
N TYR A 76 -2.40 -18.65 -11.76
CA TYR A 76 -2.03 -18.85 -13.17
C TYR A 76 -0.56 -18.52 -13.43
N LYS A 77 -0.06 -17.41 -12.86
CA LYS A 77 1.38 -17.07 -12.89
C LYS A 77 2.22 -18.15 -12.22
N ALA A 78 1.77 -18.71 -11.11
CA ALA A 78 2.48 -19.80 -10.44
C ALA A 78 2.59 -21.05 -11.32
N ILE A 79 1.51 -21.47 -11.97
CA ILE A 79 1.50 -22.63 -12.87
C ILE A 79 2.49 -22.41 -14.02
N ARG A 80 2.51 -21.22 -14.60
CA ARG A 80 3.42 -20.88 -15.71
C ARG A 80 4.88 -20.84 -15.26
N ASP A 81 5.17 -20.17 -14.14
CA ASP A 81 6.53 -19.76 -13.76
C ASP A 81 7.22 -20.74 -12.80
N PHE A 82 6.52 -21.76 -12.28
CA PHE A 82 7.10 -22.74 -11.34
C PHE A 82 8.27 -23.50 -11.96
N ASN A 83 9.39 -23.60 -11.25
CA ASN A 83 10.52 -24.44 -11.65
C ASN A 83 10.76 -25.48 -10.53
N GLY A 84 10.61 -26.77 -10.89
CA GLY A 84 10.80 -27.91 -9.99
C GLY A 84 12.23 -28.11 -9.50
N ASP A 85 13.23 -27.46 -10.12
CA ASP A 85 14.63 -27.51 -9.67
C ASP A 85 14.87 -26.73 -8.37
N LYS A 86 13.86 -25.98 -7.89
CA LYS A 86 13.94 -25.18 -6.66
C LYS A 86 13.43 -26.01 -5.47
N LEU A 87 14.05 -25.86 -4.30
CA LEU A 87 13.73 -26.57 -3.03
C LEU A 87 12.31 -26.36 -2.46
N SER A 88 11.38 -25.79 -3.22
CA SER A 88 10.01 -25.48 -2.77
C SER A 88 9.00 -26.25 -3.61
N SER A 89 8.06 -26.93 -2.95
CA SER A 89 6.93 -27.59 -3.64
C SER A 89 6.08 -26.60 -4.42
N PHE A 90 5.42 -27.09 -5.48
CA PHE A 90 4.48 -26.26 -6.26
C PHE A 90 3.45 -25.55 -5.38
N ARG A 91 2.88 -26.26 -4.40
CA ARG A 91 1.88 -25.72 -3.47
C ARG A 91 2.39 -24.48 -2.73
N ALA A 92 3.61 -24.53 -2.20
CA ALA A 92 4.21 -23.41 -1.48
C ALA A 92 4.50 -22.22 -2.42
N PHE A 93 4.95 -22.49 -3.64
CA PHE A 93 5.17 -21.47 -4.65
C PHE A 93 3.86 -20.80 -5.11
N ALA A 94 2.81 -21.60 -5.33
CA ALA A 94 1.48 -21.11 -5.66
C ALA A 94 0.92 -20.20 -4.57
N GLU A 95 1.02 -20.61 -3.30
CA GLU A 95 0.62 -19.78 -2.16
C GLU A 95 1.30 -18.41 -2.15
N LEU A 96 2.62 -18.39 -2.40
CA LEU A 96 3.40 -17.16 -2.47
C LEU A 96 2.91 -16.23 -3.59
N CYS A 97 2.72 -16.77 -4.81
CA CYS A 97 2.26 -16.00 -5.96
C CYS A 97 0.83 -15.48 -5.81
N ILE A 98 -0.10 -16.32 -5.31
CA ILE A 98 -1.48 -15.94 -5.02
C ILE A 98 -1.51 -14.76 -4.05
N THR A 99 -0.81 -14.90 -2.93
CA THR A 99 -0.79 -13.89 -1.87
C THR A 99 -0.17 -12.58 -2.36
N ARG A 100 0.94 -12.65 -3.10
CA ARG A 100 1.59 -11.47 -3.67
C ARG A 100 0.72 -10.75 -4.69
N GLN A 101 0.01 -11.48 -5.54
CA GLN A 101 -0.87 -10.89 -6.55
C GLN A 101 -2.02 -10.12 -5.89
N ILE A 102 -2.69 -10.72 -4.90
CA ILE A 102 -3.75 -10.05 -4.12
C ILE A 102 -3.22 -8.77 -3.47
N ILE A 103 -2.09 -8.85 -2.76
CA ILE A 103 -1.49 -7.67 -2.09
C ILE A 103 -1.12 -6.60 -3.11
N THR A 104 -0.60 -6.99 -4.28
CA THR A 104 -0.21 -6.04 -5.34
C THR A 104 -1.42 -5.34 -5.93
N ALA A 105 -2.52 -6.06 -6.17
CA ALA A 105 -3.77 -5.47 -6.63
C ALA A 105 -4.30 -4.43 -5.63
N ILE A 106 -4.36 -4.80 -4.35
CA ILE A 106 -4.81 -3.89 -3.27
C ILE A 106 -3.92 -2.66 -3.20
N LYS A 107 -2.59 -2.83 -3.19
CA LYS A 107 -1.64 -1.72 -3.16
C LYS A 107 -1.75 -0.82 -4.38
N THR A 108 -2.10 -1.37 -5.54
CA THR A 108 -2.25 -0.61 -6.78
C THR A 108 -3.52 0.21 -6.75
N ALA A 109 -4.64 -0.39 -6.35
CA ALA A 109 -5.93 0.29 -6.22
C ALA A 109 -5.93 1.36 -5.11
N THR A 110 -5.19 1.12 -4.02
CA THR A 110 -5.04 2.07 -2.90
C THR A 110 -3.87 3.04 -3.09
N ARG A 111 -3.17 3.01 -4.24
CA ARG A 111 -2.02 3.88 -4.49
C ARG A 111 -2.47 5.32 -4.64
N GLN A 112 -1.96 6.19 -3.76
CA GLN A 112 -2.29 7.61 -3.57
C GLN A 112 -2.00 8.57 -4.75
N LYS A 113 -2.07 8.12 -6.03
CA LYS A 113 -2.04 9.03 -7.20
C LYS A 113 -3.45 9.42 -7.69
N HIS A 114 -4.51 8.75 -7.20
CA HIS A 114 -5.92 9.01 -7.58
C HIS A 114 -6.83 9.46 -6.42
N ILE A 115 -6.27 9.77 -5.24
CA ILE A 115 -7.08 10.21 -4.08
C ILE A 115 -7.88 11.48 -4.35
N PRO A 116 -7.37 12.51 -5.04
CA PRO A 116 -8.18 13.68 -5.37
C PRO A 116 -9.37 13.36 -6.30
N LEU A 117 -9.32 12.26 -7.06
CA LEU A 117 -10.35 11.90 -8.04
C LEU A 117 -11.47 11.02 -7.48
N ASN A 118 -11.19 10.19 -6.47
CA ASN A 118 -12.14 9.18 -5.95
C ASN A 118 -12.84 9.58 -4.65
N SER A 119 -12.51 10.75 -4.08
CA SER A 119 -13.19 11.33 -2.92
C SER A 119 -14.07 12.51 -3.30
N TYR A 120 -14.75 12.44 -4.45
CA TYR A 120 -15.66 13.52 -4.85
C TYR A 120 -16.87 13.49 -3.91
N VAL A 121 -17.10 14.62 -3.23
CA VAL A 121 -18.35 14.88 -2.50
C VAL A 121 -19.15 15.79 -3.42
N SER A 122 -20.33 15.34 -3.84
CA SER A 122 -21.22 16.18 -4.67
C SER A 122 -21.62 17.42 -3.87
N LEU A 123 -21.34 18.60 -4.43
CA LEU A 123 -21.70 19.87 -3.80
C LEU A 123 -23.22 20.04 -3.67
N ASP A 124 -23.98 19.38 -4.55
CA ASP A 124 -25.45 19.43 -4.59
C ASP A 124 -26.13 18.35 -3.76
N LYS A 125 -25.36 17.51 -3.04
CA LYS A 125 -25.97 16.47 -2.19
C LYS A 125 -26.57 17.10 -0.92
N PRO A 126 -27.81 16.75 -0.54
CA PRO A 126 -28.40 17.15 0.73
C PRO A 126 -27.54 16.69 1.92
N MET A 127 -27.28 17.59 2.87
CA MET A 127 -26.34 17.33 3.98
C MET A 127 -26.91 16.47 5.11
N TYR A 128 -28.23 16.49 5.30
CA TYR A 128 -28.87 15.89 6.47
C TYR A 128 -29.84 14.76 6.10
N ASP A 129 -30.80 15.01 5.20
CA ASP A 129 -31.79 14.04 4.71
C ASP A 129 -32.14 14.34 3.23
N GLU A 130 -32.68 13.37 2.49
CA GLU A 130 -33.00 13.49 1.04
C GLU A 130 -34.07 14.56 0.75
N GLU A 131 -34.85 14.97 1.75
CA GLU A 131 -35.81 16.08 1.68
C GLU A 131 -35.22 17.45 2.07
N SER A 132 -33.94 17.52 2.42
CA SER A 132 -33.30 18.79 2.79
C SER A 132 -32.83 19.57 1.57
N ASP A 133 -33.34 20.78 1.39
CA ASP A 133 -32.87 21.72 0.34
C ASP A 133 -31.44 22.24 0.59
N ARG A 134 -30.82 21.94 1.73
CA ARG A 134 -29.51 22.47 2.12
C ARG A 134 -28.40 21.54 1.66
N THR A 135 -27.62 22.03 0.70
CA THR A 135 -26.53 21.31 0.05
C THR A 135 -25.17 21.68 0.65
N LEU A 136 -24.12 20.92 0.32
CA LEU A 136 -22.75 21.27 0.71
C LEU A 136 -22.33 22.61 0.08
N MET A 137 -22.84 22.93 -1.11
CA MET A 137 -22.63 24.20 -1.81
C MET A 137 -23.12 25.38 -0.97
N ASP A 138 -24.29 25.27 -0.32
CA ASP A 138 -24.85 26.33 0.52
C ASP A 138 -24.02 26.61 1.77
N VAL A 139 -23.40 25.57 2.32
CA VAL A 139 -22.51 25.69 3.49
C VAL A 139 -21.19 26.33 3.11
N VAL A 140 -20.57 25.89 2.00
CA VAL A 140 -19.31 26.47 1.52
C VAL A 140 -19.52 27.92 1.07
N CYS A 141 -20.63 28.22 0.38
CA CYS A 141 -20.95 29.59 -0.04
C CYS A 141 -21.45 30.49 1.09
N SER A 142 -21.94 29.96 2.22
CA SER A 142 -22.29 30.78 3.39
C SER A 142 -21.10 31.55 3.96
N SER A 143 -19.86 31.10 3.70
CA SER A 143 -18.64 31.85 4.01
C SER A 143 -18.46 33.15 3.21
N LEU A 144 -19.25 33.37 2.16
CA LEU A 144 -19.28 34.63 1.40
C LEU A 144 -20.28 35.65 1.97
N ILE A 145 -21.13 35.25 2.91
CA ILE A 145 -22.05 36.12 3.66
C ILE A 145 -21.65 36.08 5.14
N SER A 146 -20.39 36.39 5.44
CA SER A 146 -19.98 36.64 6.82
C SER A 146 -20.41 38.05 7.22
N ASN A 147 -21.00 38.18 8.41
CA ASN A 147 -21.25 39.51 8.99
C ASN A 147 -19.89 40.21 9.20
N PRO A 148 -19.82 41.55 9.23
CA PRO A 148 -18.54 42.27 9.31
C PRO A 148 -17.74 41.94 10.58
N GLU A 149 -18.39 41.52 11.65
CA GLU A 149 -17.77 41.07 12.90
C GLU A 149 -17.00 39.74 12.73
N GLU A 150 -17.63 38.74 12.09
CA GLU A 150 -17.04 37.44 11.80
C GLU A 150 -15.93 37.56 10.76
N MET A 151 -16.05 38.47 9.77
CA MET A 151 -14.95 38.78 8.87
C MET A 151 -13.73 39.36 9.61
N LEU A 152 -13.97 40.21 10.60
CA LEU A 152 -12.91 40.85 11.37
C LEU A 152 -12.22 39.84 12.31
N ILE A 153 -12.99 38.97 12.96
CA ILE A 153 -12.47 37.83 13.73
C ILE A 153 -11.65 36.91 12.82
N ASN A 154 -12.18 36.51 11.66
CA ASN A 154 -11.47 35.65 10.72
C ASN A 154 -10.19 36.31 10.17
N GLN A 155 -10.18 37.63 9.96
CA GLN A 155 -8.98 38.37 9.57
C GLN A 155 -7.92 38.39 10.68
N GLU A 156 -8.33 38.60 11.92
CA GLU A 156 -7.42 38.50 13.07
C GLU A 156 -6.86 37.08 13.24
N GLU A 157 -7.70 36.06 13.04
CA GLU A 157 -7.28 34.67 13.06
C GLU A 157 -6.28 34.33 11.95
N LEU A 158 -6.54 34.78 10.73
CA LEU A 158 -5.62 34.62 9.60
C LEU A 158 -4.29 35.33 9.88
N THR A 159 -4.33 36.54 10.41
CA THR A 159 -3.13 37.30 10.77
C THR A 159 -2.31 36.60 11.86
N ASP A 160 -2.96 36.02 12.88
CA ASP A 160 -2.30 35.26 13.94
C ASP A 160 -1.70 33.94 13.41
N ILE A 161 -2.41 33.25 12.51
CA ILE A 161 -1.90 32.07 11.79
C ILE A 161 -0.67 32.45 10.96
N GLU A 162 -0.74 33.52 10.17
CA GLU A 162 0.36 34.02 9.35
C GLU A 162 1.58 34.39 10.20
N LEU A 163 1.39 35.10 11.32
CA LEU A 163 2.47 35.46 12.24
C LEU A 163 3.13 34.23 12.89
N LYS A 164 2.33 33.20 13.22
CA LYS A 164 2.84 31.94 13.82
C LYS A 164 3.53 31.04 12.79
N ILE A 165 3.02 30.98 11.56
CA ILE A 165 3.69 30.35 10.43
C ILE A 165 5.00 31.08 10.15
N ALA A 166 4.97 32.41 10.05
CA ALA A 166 6.15 33.23 9.90
C ALA A 166 7.15 32.96 11.02
N LYS A 167 6.75 32.88 12.29
CA LYS A 167 7.64 32.50 13.40
C LYS A 167 8.22 31.09 13.29
N CYS A 168 7.48 30.14 12.71
CA CYS A 168 8.00 28.80 12.40
C CYS A 168 8.95 28.79 11.20
N VAL A 169 8.73 29.68 10.23
CA VAL A 169 9.46 29.82 8.98
C VAL A 169 10.73 30.68 9.13
N ASN A 170 10.70 31.70 9.99
CA ASN A 170 11.65 32.82 10.06
C ASN A 170 13.04 32.50 10.62
N LEU A 171 13.45 31.24 10.69
CA LEU A 171 14.87 30.98 10.92
C LEU A 171 15.48 29.72 10.31
N SER A 172 14.71 28.71 9.86
CA SER A 172 15.39 27.42 9.61
C SER A 172 14.67 26.34 8.81
N ASN A 173 13.70 26.64 7.94
CA ASN A 173 13.15 25.58 7.08
C ASN A 173 13.13 25.94 5.61
N LYS A 174 14.33 26.13 5.04
CA LYS A 174 14.56 26.02 3.59
C LYS A 174 13.89 24.74 3.04
N TYR A 175 13.91 23.65 3.82
CA TYR A 175 13.19 22.40 3.55
C TYR A 175 11.67 22.57 3.38
N LEU A 176 10.99 23.28 4.29
CA LEU A 176 9.54 23.50 4.21
C LEU A 176 9.19 24.39 3.01
N ARG A 177 9.98 25.44 2.77
CA ARG A 177 9.74 26.37 1.65
C ARG A 177 9.78 25.66 0.30
N LEU A 178 10.86 24.93 0.03
CA LEU A 178 11.03 24.18 -1.22
C LEU A 178 9.95 23.10 -1.40
N TYR A 179 9.51 22.48 -0.30
CA TYR A 179 8.40 21.53 -0.34
C TYR A 179 7.06 22.21 -0.68
N LEU A 180 6.78 23.38 -0.11
CA LEU A 180 5.57 24.15 -0.42
C LEU A 180 5.59 24.73 -1.85
N GLU A 181 6.78 24.96 -2.40
CA GLU A 181 6.99 25.32 -3.82
C GLU A 181 6.81 24.13 -4.78
N GLY A 182 6.48 22.94 -4.25
CA GLY A 182 6.13 21.76 -5.04
C GLY A 182 7.28 20.84 -5.40
N GLN A 183 8.49 21.07 -4.85
CA GLN A 183 9.62 20.19 -5.10
C GLN A 183 9.47 18.84 -4.38
N SER A 184 9.82 17.78 -5.09
CA SER A 184 9.92 16.43 -4.53
C SER A 184 11.10 16.30 -3.56
N TYR A 185 11.06 15.28 -2.71
CA TYR A 185 12.14 15.04 -1.74
C TYR A 185 13.48 14.76 -2.42
N GLN A 186 13.47 14.20 -3.63
CA GLN A 186 14.70 14.01 -4.42
C GLN A 186 15.24 15.33 -4.94
N GLU A 187 14.38 16.22 -5.45
CA GLU A 187 14.79 17.53 -5.95
C GLU A 187 15.36 18.40 -4.83
N ILE A 188 14.70 18.40 -3.66
CA ILE A 188 15.19 19.09 -2.46
C ILE A 188 16.52 18.47 -1.97
N SER A 189 16.66 17.15 -2.06
CA SER A 189 17.90 16.45 -1.71
C SER A 189 19.08 16.91 -2.59
N ILE A 190 18.84 17.09 -3.88
CA ILE A 190 19.81 17.59 -4.85
C ILE A 190 20.13 19.07 -4.59
N ASP A 191 19.11 19.93 -4.45
CA ASP A 191 19.28 21.38 -4.24
C ASP A 191 20.03 21.69 -2.93
N LEU A 192 19.81 20.88 -1.90
CA LEU A 192 20.43 21.08 -0.58
C LEU A 192 21.70 20.27 -0.36
N ASN A 193 22.07 19.40 -1.30
CA ASN A 193 23.16 18.43 -1.16
C ASN A 193 23.07 17.66 0.17
N ARG A 194 21.87 17.15 0.47
CA ARG A 194 21.57 16.39 1.70
C ARG A 194 20.84 15.11 1.34
N HIS A 195 21.09 14.04 2.08
CA HIS A 195 20.39 12.77 1.89
C HIS A 195 18.86 12.93 2.07
N VAL A 196 18.07 12.26 1.24
CA VAL A 196 16.60 12.29 1.23
C VAL A 196 15.98 12.08 2.62
N LYS A 197 16.52 11.15 3.41
CA LYS A 197 16.07 10.88 4.80
C LYS A 197 16.23 12.11 5.72
N SER A 198 17.23 12.95 5.48
CA SER A 198 17.44 14.17 6.26
C SER A 198 16.39 15.24 5.93
N ILE A 199 15.92 15.29 4.68
CA ILE A 199 14.82 16.15 4.22
C ILE A 199 13.52 15.74 4.92
N ASP A 200 13.17 14.45 4.84
CA ASP A 200 11.98 13.87 5.49
C ASP A 200 11.99 14.12 7.01
N ASN A 201 13.11 13.84 7.68
CA ASN A 201 13.27 14.12 9.10
C ASN A 201 13.08 15.61 9.45
N ALA A 202 13.51 16.53 8.58
CA ALA A 202 13.31 17.97 8.78
C ALA A 202 11.83 18.35 8.65
N LEU A 203 11.18 17.90 7.58
CA LEU A 203 9.75 18.15 7.34
C LEU A 203 8.86 17.53 8.43
N GLN A 204 9.18 16.34 8.91
CA GLN A 204 8.46 15.72 10.04
C GLN A 204 8.62 16.49 11.35
N ARG A 205 9.78 17.11 11.61
CA ARG A 205 9.95 17.97 12.79
C ARG A 205 9.12 19.24 12.69
N VAL A 206 9.03 19.81 11.50
CA VAL A 206 8.16 20.97 11.22
C VAL A 206 6.70 20.61 11.41
N LYS A 207 6.26 19.50 10.81
CA LYS A 207 4.89 19.00 10.93
C LYS A 207 4.48 18.83 12.40
N ARG A 208 5.29 18.13 13.20
CA ARG A 208 5.05 17.95 14.64
C ARG A 208 4.99 19.27 15.41
N LYS A 209 5.77 20.27 15.00
CA LYS A 209 5.74 21.60 15.63
C LYS A 209 4.41 22.30 15.32
N LEU A 210 3.93 22.21 14.08
CA LEU A 210 2.64 22.76 13.65
C LEU A 210 1.46 22.03 14.31
N GLU A 211 1.47 20.70 14.34
CA GLU A 211 0.45 19.87 14.99
C GLU A 211 0.27 20.27 16.46
N ARG A 212 1.37 20.49 17.21
CA ARG A 212 1.31 20.97 18.60
C ARG A 212 0.70 22.37 18.75
N TYR A 213 0.85 23.24 17.76
CA TYR A 213 0.21 24.56 17.79
C TYR A 213 -1.29 24.44 17.57
N VAL A 214 -1.71 23.56 16.66
CA VAL A 214 -3.12 23.27 16.39
C VAL A 214 -3.77 22.61 17.61
N GLU A 215 -3.13 21.61 18.22
CA GLU A 215 -3.66 20.93 19.41
C GLU A 215 -3.83 21.89 20.61
N LYS A 216 -2.85 22.77 20.87
CA LYS A 216 -2.96 23.76 21.95
C LYS A 216 -4.15 24.72 21.78
N ARG A 217 -4.59 24.94 20.54
CA ARG A 217 -5.75 25.78 20.22
C ARG A 217 -7.07 25.08 20.54
N TYR A 218 -7.21 23.79 20.22
CA TYR A 218 -8.43 23.01 20.54
C TYR A 218 -8.66 22.78 22.04
N VAL A 219 -7.65 22.94 22.89
CA VAL A 219 -7.77 22.77 24.35
C VAL A 219 -8.22 24.06 25.06
N HIS A 220 -8.26 25.20 24.36
CA HIS A 220 -8.65 26.51 24.93
C HIS A 220 -9.92 27.09 24.30
N THR A 221 -10.74 26.25 23.67
CA THR A 221 -12.12 26.57 23.25
C THR A 221 -13.06 25.63 23.99
#